data_AF-A0A3R7SIB5-F1
#
_entry.id   AF-A0A3R7SIB5-F1
#
_cell.length_a   1.000
_cell.length_b   1.000
_cell.length_c   1.000
_cell.angle_alpha   90.00
_cell.angle_beta   90.00
_cell.angle_gamma   90.00
#
_symmetry.space_group_name_H-M   'P 1'
#
loop_
_entity.id
_entity.type
_entity.pdbx_description
1 polymer ?
#
loop_
_entity_poly.entity_id
_entity_poly.type
_entity_poly.pdbx_seq_one_letter_code
_entity_poly.pdbx_strand_id
1 'polypeptide(L)'
;MIFRRASKSLQKLIREKLIYYPTVTREPFEHRGRVTDLITGGRLVHDIDFPPLNADNDRVMLCGNPDLLADMKPILEERGCLEGSNIRPAEYIIEKAFVER
;
A
#
# COMPACT_ATOMS: atom_id res chain seq x y z
N MET A 1 11.93 -12.20 1.10
CA MET A 1 12.67 -11.14 1.81
C MET A 1 13.45 -11.77 2.97
N ILE A 2 14.79 -11.67 3.00
CA ILE A 2 15.62 -12.26 4.09
C ILE A 2 16.08 -11.13 5.03
N PHE A 3 15.51 -11.05 6.24
CA PHE A 3 15.84 -10.04 7.25
C PHE A 3 17.15 -10.38 7.99
N ARG A 4 18.28 -10.38 7.27
CA ARG A 4 19.58 -10.89 7.75
C ARG A 4 20.15 -10.20 8.98
N ARG A 5 19.71 -8.98 9.31
CA ARG A 5 20.22 -8.18 10.44
C ARG A 5 19.18 -7.90 11.54
N ALA A 6 17.97 -8.43 11.42
CA ALA A 6 16.94 -8.26 12.45
C ALA A 6 17.23 -9.15 13.67
N SER A 7 16.93 -8.68 14.88
CA SER A 7 16.95 -9.52 16.07
C SER A 7 15.97 -10.70 15.92
N LYS A 8 16.17 -11.79 16.68
CA LYS A 8 15.28 -12.98 16.59
C LYS A 8 13.81 -12.62 16.87
N SER A 9 13.55 -11.73 17.83
CA SER A 9 12.19 -11.26 18.14
C SER A 9 11.57 -10.48 17.00
N LEU A 10 12.32 -9.58 16.37
CA LEU A 10 11.86 -8.82 15.21
C LEU A 10 11.60 -9.71 13.99
N GLN A 11 12.46 -10.72 13.75
CA GLN A 11 12.24 -11.69 12.68
C GLN A 11 10.93 -12.46 12.85
N LYS A 12 10.60 -12.87 14.07
CA LYS A 12 9.32 -13.54 14.37
C LYS A 12 8.14 -12.61 14.08
N LEU A 13 8.19 -11.37 14.58
CA LEU A 13 7.12 -10.39 14.37
C LEU A 13 6.87 -10.14 12.87
N ILE A 14 7.94 -9.96 12.10
CA ILE A 14 7.81 -9.71 10.66
C ILE A 14 7.16 -10.90 9.95
N ARG A 15 7.56 -12.15 10.28
CA ARG A 15 6.96 -13.35 9.68
C ARG A 15 5.47 -13.48 9.95
N GLU A 16 5.00 -12.99 11.10
CA GLU A 16 3.60 -13.08 11.52
C GLU A 16 2.75 -11.89 11.04
N LYS A 17 3.37 -10.76 10.66
CA LYS A 17 2.67 -9.49 10.40
C LYS A 17 2.87 -8.91 9.00
N LEU A 18 3.95 -9.26 8.29
CA LEU A 18 4.25 -8.69 6.98
C LEU A 18 3.72 -9.59 5.86
N ILE A 19 2.79 -9.04 5.09
CA ILE A 19 2.37 -9.59 3.82
C ILE A 19 3.14 -8.85 2.72
N TYR A 20 3.87 -9.60 1.88
CA TYR A 20 4.61 -9.04 0.75
C TYR A 20 3.87 -9.35 -0.54
N TYR A 21 3.36 -8.30 -1.20
CA TYR A 21 2.49 -8.42 -2.39
C TYR A 21 3.12 -7.71 -3.61
N PRO A 22 4.05 -8.35 -4.33
CA PRO A 22 4.66 -7.77 -5.53
C PRO A 22 3.71 -7.86 -6.73
N THR A 23 3.61 -6.80 -7.53
CA THR A 23 2.86 -6.79 -8.78
C THR A 23 3.71 -6.33 -9.97
N VAL A 24 3.44 -6.89 -11.15
CA VAL A 24 4.12 -6.57 -12.42
C VAL A 24 3.08 -6.19 -13.49
N THR A 25 3.40 -5.28 -14.40
CA THR A 25 2.43 -4.82 -15.42
C THR A 25 2.69 -5.38 -16.82
N ARG A 26 3.94 -5.66 -17.19
CA ARG A 26 4.35 -5.90 -18.59
C ARG A 26 4.70 -7.35 -18.95
N GLU A 27 4.72 -8.24 -17.97
CA GLU A 27 5.09 -9.66 -18.16
C GLU A 27 4.10 -10.56 -17.40
N PRO A 28 3.99 -11.86 -17.76
CA PRO A 28 3.25 -12.83 -16.95
C PRO A 28 3.84 -12.92 -15.54
N PHE A 29 3.01 -12.70 -14.53
CA PHE A 29 3.37 -12.76 -13.12
C PHE A 29 2.13 -13.10 -12.29
N GLU A 30 2.32 -13.61 -11.08
CA GLU A 30 1.24 -14.03 -10.17
C GLU A 30 0.24 -12.89 -9.94
N HIS A 31 0.71 -11.75 -9.45
CA HIS A 31 -0.08 -10.52 -9.34
C HIS A 31 0.27 -9.60 -10.51
N ARG A 32 -0.70 -9.39 -11.41
CA ARG A 32 -0.48 -8.61 -12.62
C ARG A 32 -1.43 -7.42 -12.68
N GLY A 33 -0.89 -6.22 -12.89
CA GLY A 33 -1.66 -4.97 -12.98
C GLY A 33 -1.06 -3.83 -12.17
N ARG A 34 -1.60 -2.61 -12.34
CA ARG A 34 -1.27 -1.49 -11.45
C ARG A 34 -1.93 -1.72 -10.10
N VAL A 35 -1.29 -1.26 -9.02
CA VAL A 35 -1.84 -1.42 -7.67
C VAL A 35 -3.20 -0.73 -7.50
N THR A 36 -3.42 0.39 -8.19
CA THR A 36 -4.71 1.10 -8.27
C THR A 36 -5.83 0.15 -8.72
N ASP A 37 -5.61 -0.57 -9.82
CA ASP A 37 -6.59 -1.49 -10.42
C ASP A 37 -6.83 -2.70 -9.52
N LEU A 38 -5.78 -3.20 -8.87
CA LEU A 38 -5.87 -4.33 -7.95
C LEU A 38 -6.65 -3.98 -6.68
N ILE A 39 -6.56 -2.73 -6.21
CA ILE A 39 -7.33 -2.23 -5.06
C ILE A 39 -8.79 -1.98 -5.45
N THR A 40 -9.04 -1.25 -6.54
CA THR A 40 -10.41 -0.90 -6.96
C THR A 40 -11.19 -2.13 -7.43
N GLY A 41 -10.52 -3.09 -8.09
CA GLY A 41 -11.10 -4.37 -8.47
C GLY A 41 -11.23 -5.39 -7.33
N GLY A 42 -10.79 -5.06 -6.11
CA GLY A 42 -10.88 -5.94 -4.94
C GLY A 42 -9.92 -7.13 -4.94
N ARG A 43 -9.15 -7.33 -6.01
CA ARG A 43 -8.21 -8.45 -6.13
C ARG A 43 -7.15 -8.45 -5.02
N LEU A 44 -6.59 -7.28 -4.68
CA LEU A 44 -5.54 -7.20 -3.65
C LEU A 44 -6.03 -7.72 -2.30
N VAL A 45 -7.19 -7.29 -1.84
CA VAL A 45 -7.73 -7.68 -0.52
C VAL A 45 -8.19 -9.14 -0.53
N HIS A 46 -8.69 -9.63 -1.67
CA HIS A 46 -9.01 -11.05 -1.85
C HIS A 46 -7.75 -11.93 -1.78
N ASP A 47 -6.70 -11.58 -2.52
CA ASP A 47 -5.48 -12.39 -2.63
C ASP A 47 -4.73 -12.49 -1.28
N ILE A 48 -4.92 -11.54 -0.37
CA ILE A 48 -4.30 -11.53 0.97
C ILE A 48 -5.26 -11.87 2.12
N ASP A 49 -6.51 -12.25 1.81
CA ASP A 49 -7.56 -12.57 2.78
C ASP A 49 -7.83 -11.44 3.80
N PHE A 50 -8.01 -10.22 3.28
CA PHE A 50 -8.36 -9.02 4.06
C PHE A 50 -9.74 -8.48 3.71
N PRO A 51 -10.40 -7.78 4.64
CA PRO A 51 -11.58 -6.99 4.32
C PRO A 51 -11.23 -5.82 3.38
N PRO A 52 -12.24 -5.22 2.70
CA PRO A 52 -12.04 -4.00 1.94
C PRO A 52 -11.45 -2.88 2.80
N LEU A 53 -10.53 -2.12 2.19
CA LEU A 53 -9.86 -0.99 2.83
C LEU A 53 -10.88 0.06 3.32
N ASN A 54 -10.76 0.48 4.58
CA ASN A 54 -11.62 1.46 5.23
C ASN A 54 -10.84 2.33 6.24
N ALA A 55 -11.34 3.54 6.48
CA ALA A 55 -10.71 4.52 7.38
C ALA A 55 -10.58 4.06 8.85
N ASP A 56 -11.51 3.22 9.32
CA ASP A 56 -11.55 2.82 10.73
C ASP A 56 -10.37 1.91 11.11
N ASN A 57 -9.93 1.04 10.19
CA ASN A 57 -8.97 -0.01 10.49
C ASN A 57 -7.66 0.10 9.72
N ASP A 58 -7.63 0.82 8.59
CA ASP A 58 -6.48 0.81 7.69
C ASP A 58 -5.69 2.11 7.74
N ARG A 59 -4.37 2.00 7.61
CA ARG A 59 -3.44 3.13 7.48
C ARG A 59 -2.53 2.91 6.29
N VAL A 60 -2.35 3.94 5.45
CA VAL A 60 -1.64 3.83 4.17
C VAL A 60 -0.51 4.84 4.06
N MET A 61 0.69 4.37 3.75
CA MET A 61 1.80 5.24 3.34
C MET A 61 2.00 5.06 1.84
N LEU A 62 1.82 6.14 1.07
CA LEU A 62 1.99 6.14 -0.38
C LEU A 62 3.32 6.76 -0.77
N CYS A 63 4.12 6.02 -1.53
CA CYS A 63 5.34 6.52 -2.16
C CYS A 63 5.41 6.02 -3.60
N GLY A 64 5.54 6.93 -4.56
CA GLY A 64 5.57 6.57 -5.97
C GLY A 64 5.71 7.77 -6.91
N ASN A 65 5.47 7.51 -8.20
CA ASN A 65 5.47 8.54 -9.23
C ASN A 65 4.22 9.46 -9.11
N PRO A 66 4.23 10.66 -9.72
CA PRO A 66 3.11 11.59 -9.65
C PRO A 66 1.77 10.98 -10.07
N ASP A 67 1.75 10.18 -11.14
CA ASP A 67 0.53 9.52 -11.62
C ASP A 67 -0.08 8.56 -10.60
N LEU A 68 0.73 7.68 -10.00
CA LEU A 68 0.24 6.75 -8.98
C LEU A 68 -0.36 7.51 -7.80
N LEU A 69 0.27 8.59 -7.37
CA LEU A 69 -0.20 9.38 -6.23
C LEU A 69 -1.50 10.12 -6.57
N ALA A 70 -1.61 10.65 -7.78
CA ALA A 70 -2.82 11.30 -8.28
C ALA A 70 -3.99 10.32 -8.40
N ASP A 71 -3.74 9.08 -8.86
CA ASP A 71 -4.76 8.03 -8.98
C ASP A 71 -5.19 7.48 -7.61
N MET A 72 -4.25 7.29 -6.68
CA MET A 72 -4.51 6.67 -5.38
C MET A 72 -5.26 7.59 -4.40
N LYS A 73 -5.06 8.90 -4.50
CA LYS A 73 -5.71 9.88 -3.62
C LYS A 73 -7.25 9.76 -3.63
N PRO A 74 -7.95 9.87 -4.77
CA PRO A 74 -9.41 9.73 -4.80
C PRO A 74 -9.89 8.35 -4.36
N ILE A 75 -9.14 7.28 -4.68
CA ILE A 75 -9.45 5.91 -4.24
C ILE A 75 -9.53 5.81 -2.70
N LEU A 76 -8.61 6.48 -1.99
CA LEU A 76 -8.58 6.51 -0.53
C LEU A 76 -9.65 7.45 0.05
N GLU A 77 -9.84 8.63 -0.53
CA GLU A 77 -10.85 9.60 -0.10
C GLU A 77 -12.28 9.03 -0.25
N GLU A 78 -12.58 8.31 -1.33
CA GLU A 78 -13.84 7.59 -1.55
C GLU A 78 -14.11 6.52 -0.48
N ARG A 79 -13.06 5.99 0.16
CA ARG A 79 -13.14 5.01 1.25
C ARG A 79 -13.12 5.67 2.65
N GLY A 80 -13.29 6.99 2.70
CA GLY A 80 -13.38 7.78 3.92
C GLY A 80 -12.04 8.11 4.56
N CYS A 81 -10.91 7.79 3.92
CA CYS A 81 -9.59 8.09 4.47
C CYS A 81 -9.25 9.57 4.29
N LEU A 82 -8.64 10.19 5.30
CA LEU A 82 -8.14 11.56 5.23
C LEU A 82 -6.61 11.62 5.12
N GLU A 83 -6.12 12.65 4.43
CA GLU A 83 -4.67 12.91 4.31
C GLU A 83 -4.13 13.49 5.61
N GLY A 84 -3.11 12.83 6.15
CA GLY A 84 -2.39 13.23 7.34
C GLY A 84 -1.26 14.20 7.04
N SER A 85 -0.83 14.91 8.08
CA SER A 85 0.36 15.74 8.09
C SER A 85 1.11 15.62 9.41
N ASN A 86 2.30 16.23 9.48
CA ASN A 86 3.14 16.22 10.68
C ASN A 86 2.43 16.75 11.94
N ILE A 87 1.40 17.58 11.79
CA ILE A 87 0.63 18.17 12.90
C ILE A 87 -0.78 17.59 13.03
N ARG A 88 -1.23 16.77 12.06
CA ARG A 88 -2.55 16.14 12.04
C ARG A 88 -2.44 14.71 11.52
N PRO A 89 -2.26 13.72 12.41
CA PRO A 89 -2.32 12.32 12.04
C PRO A 89 -3.68 11.97 11.41
N ALA A 90 -3.66 11.12 10.39
CA ALA A 90 -4.87 10.64 9.70
C ALA A 90 -4.58 9.29 9.01
N GLU A 91 -5.46 8.88 8.10
CA GLU A 91 -5.49 7.53 7.55
C GLU A 91 -4.41 7.28 6.52
N TYR A 92 -4.00 8.30 5.75
CA TYR A 92 -2.91 8.13 4.80
C TYR A 92 -1.96 9.31 4.70
N ILE A 93 -0.75 9.05 4.25
CA ILE A 93 0.25 10.08 3.94
C ILE A 93 0.84 9.85 2.56
N ILE A 94 1.30 10.92 1.91
CA ILE A 94 1.93 10.89 0.60
C ILE A 94 3.37 11.39 0.67
N GLU A 95 4.28 10.64 0.07
CA GLU A 95 5.64 11.04 -0.24
C GLU A 95 5.89 10.89 -1.75
N LYS A 96 6.44 11.92 -2.40
CA LYS A 96 6.82 11.83 -3.82
C LYS A 96 8.14 11.08 -3.93
N ALA A 97 8.17 9.97 -4.66
CA ALA A 97 9.41 9.20 -4.87
C ALA A 97 10.42 10.00 -5.71
N PHE A 98 9.92 10.83 -6.62
CA PHE A 98 10.67 11.76 -7.44
C PHE A 98 9.74 12.85 -7.99
N VAL A 99 10.33 13.90 -8.56
CA VAL A 99 9.61 14.96 -9.28
C VAL A 99 10.00 14.92 -10.76
N GLU A 100 9.05 15.24 -11.64
CA GLU A 100 9.37 15.47 -13.05
C GLU A 100 10.27 16.70 -13.19
N ARG A 101 11.14 16.67 -14.19
CA ARG A 101 12.05 17.78 -14.49
C ARG A 101 11.40 18.81 -15.40
#